data_AF-A0A916S963-F1
#
_entry.id   AF-A0A916S963-F1
#
_cell.length_a   1.000
_cell.length_b   1.000
_cell.length_c   1.000
_cell.angle_alpha   90.00
_cell.angle_beta   90.00
_cell.angle_gamma   90.00
#
_symmetry.space_group_name_H-M   'P 1'
#
loop_
_entity.id
_entity.type
_entity.pdbx_description
1 polymer ?
#
loop_
_entity_poly.entity_id
_entity_poly.type
_entity_poly.pdbx_seq_one_letter_code
_entity_poly.pdbx_strand_id
1 'polypeptide(L)'
;MTSDATVVVRYDEASRAAVEQTLHNLVRKQGILLLILGTLLGLLVLVPFIGAATAADGVDAAFVFAAIAMLVVPIAIGALGVRQLRRQPHLPEVAVTITPAAVLFPAIDRPSALAPRIRAAEWTREGTSAEIIPASGLQLARVEFTRQDGGKRRRRSIAAGNLDVDATVIVDALRGPHN
;
A
#
# COMPACT_ATOMS: atom_id res chain seq x y z
N MET A 1 -10.01 -26.27 -26.98
CA MET A 1 -10.89 -26.41 -25.78
C MET A 1 -10.34 -25.49 -24.71
N THR A 2 -11.05 -24.43 -24.35
CA THR A 2 -10.70 -23.56 -23.22
C THR A 2 -10.78 -24.38 -21.93
N SER A 3 -9.79 -24.25 -21.05
CA SER A 3 -9.87 -24.86 -19.72
C SER A 3 -11.01 -24.16 -18.96
N ASP A 4 -12.12 -24.88 -18.77
CA ASP A 4 -13.29 -24.46 -18.00
C ASP A 4 -13.02 -24.43 -16.48
N ALA A 5 -11.83 -24.86 -16.06
CA ALA A 5 -11.43 -24.85 -14.68
C ALA A 5 -11.21 -23.42 -14.17
N THR A 6 -11.94 -23.07 -13.11
CA THR A 6 -11.66 -21.87 -12.32
C THR A 6 -10.54 -22.18 -11.34
N VAL A 7 -9.45 -21.41 -11.41
CA VAL A 7 -8.30 -21.51 -10.52
C VAL A 7 -8.34 -20.36 -9.53
N VAL A 8 -8.51 -20.68 -8.25
CA VAL A 8 -8.43 -19.71 -7.15
C VAL A 8 -7.08 -19.88 -6.47
N VAL A 9 -6.26 -18.84 -6.52
CA VAL A 9 -4.96 -18.82 -5.84
C VAL A 9 -5.07 -17.96 -4.59
N ARG A 10 -4.65 -18.50 -3.45
CA ARG A 10 -4.69 -17.78 -2.17
C ARG A 10 -3.28 -17.41 -1.74
N TYR A 11 -3.21 -16.49 -0.80
CA TYR A 11 -1.97 -16.31 -0.06
C TYR A 11 -1.84 -17.40 0.99
N ASP A 12 -0.61 -17.89 1.18
CA ASP A 12 -0.26 -18.76 2.29
C ASP A 12 -0.61 -18.07 3.62
N GLU A 13 -1.27 -18.79 4.52
CA GLU A 13 -1.84 -18.23 5.74
C GLU A 13 -0.75 -17.72 6.70
N ALA A 14 0.34 -18.48 6.86
CA ALA A 14 1.45 -18.10 7.72
C ALA A 14 2.17 -16.86 7.17
N SER A 15 2.41 -16.83 5.86
CA SER A 15 3.02 -15.71 5.15
C SER A 15 2.14 -14.46 5.21
N ARG A 16 0.81 -14.62 5.04
CA ARG A 16 -0.18 -13.54 5.19
C ARG A 16 -0.12 -12.95 6.59
N ALA A 17 -0.20 -13.79 7.63
CA ALA A 17 -0.16 -13.33 9.02
C ALA A 17 1.15 -12.61 9.35
N ALA A 18 2.29 -13.13 8.90
CA ALA A 18 3.60 -12.52 9.09
C ALA A 18 3.72 -11.14 8.40
N VAL A 19 3.22 -11.04 7.16
CA VAL A 19 3.17 -9.76 6.43
C VAL A 19 2.28 -8.77 7.15
N GLU A 20 1.07 -9.15 7.53
CA GLU A 20 0.13 -8.27 8.23
C GLU A 20 0.67 -7.78 9.58
N GLN A 21 1.28 -8.67 10.37
CA GLN A 21 1.90 -8.31 11.64
C GLN A 21 3.06 -7.32 11.43
N THR A 22 3.91 -7.57 10.42
CA THR A 22 5.02 -6.68 10.08
C THR A 22 4.52 -5.32 9.59
N LEU A 23 3.49 -5.32 8.75
CA LEU A 23 2.90 -4.12 8.18
C LEU A 23 2.24 -3.27 9.26
N HIS A 24 1.50 -3.91 10.16
CA HIS A 24 0.87 -3.26 11.30
C HIS A 24 1.92 -2.61 12.20
N ASN A 25 3.01 -3.33 12.52
CA ASN A 25 4.12 -2.79 13.31
C ASN A 25 4.81 -1.59 12.63
N LEU A 26 5.04 -1.67 11.32
CA LEU A 26 5.65 -0.59 10.55
C LEU A 26 4.74 0.65 10.48
N VAL A 27 3.46 0.47 10.14
CA VAL A 27 2.48 1.56 10.10
C VAL A 27 2.34 2.21 11.47
N ARG A 28 2.33 1.42 12.55
CA ARG A 28 2.28 1.93 13.92
C ARG A 28 3.52 2.74 14.28
N LYS A 29 4.72 2.23 14.00
CA LYS A 29 5.98 2.96 14.23
C LYS A 29 6.03 4.26 13.43
N GLN A 30 5.62 4.23 12.16
CA GLN A 30 5.55 5.43 11.32
C GLN A 30 4.56 6.46 11.88
N GLY A 31 3.39 6.02 12.35
CA GLY A 31 2.41 6.89 13.00
C GLY A 31 2.96 7.53 14.28
N ILE A 32 3.63 6.75 15.14
CA ILE A 32 4.29 7.26 16.36
C ILE A 32 5.37 8.29 16.00
N LEU A 33 6.23 7.99 15.04
CA LEU A 33 7.30 8.90 14.61
C LEU A 33 6.74 10.22 14.07
N LEU A 34 5.65 10.18 13.30
CA LEU A 34 4.96 11.39 12.84
C LEU A 34 4.41 12.21 14.00
N LEU A 35 3.82 11.57 15.02
CA LEU A 35 3.34 12.28 16.20
C LEU A 35 4.49 12.94 16.99
N ILE A 36 5.60 12.21 17.18
CA ILE A 36 6.80 12.76 17.83
C ILE A 36 7.30 13.97 17.04
N LEU A 37 7.45 13.83 15.73
CA LEU A 37 7.92 14.90 14.85
C LEU A 37 7.00 16.13 14.88
N GLY A 38 5.68 15.92 14.76
CA GLY A 38 4.68 16.99 14.85
C GLY A 38 4.72 17.70 16.20
N THR A 39 4.91 16.96 17.29
CA THR A 39 5.04 17.54 18.64
C THR A 39 6.32 18.36 18.79
N LEU A 40 7.46 17.82 18.36
CA LEU A 40 8.74 18.53 18.43
C LEU A 40 8.75 19.80 17.58
N LEU A 41 8.20 19.75 16.36
CA LEU A 41 8.04 20.94 15.52
C LEU A 41 7.08 21.95 16.14
N GLY A 42 5.97 21.46 16.72
CA GLY A 42 5.03 22.31 17.45
C GLY A 42 5.70 23.05 18.61
N LEU A 43 6.48 22.36 19.43
CA LEU A 43 7.23 22.97 20.53
C LEU A 43 8.31 23.95 20.03
N LEU A 44 9.04 23.58 18.98
CA LEU A 44 10.07 24.43 18.38
C LEU A 44 9.49 25.77 17.88
N VAL A 45 8.28 25.74 17.33
CA VAL A 45 7.56 26.95 16.91
C VAL A 45 6.97 27.67 18.13
N LEU A 46 6.32 26.97 19.04
CA LEU A 46 5.56 27.60 20.13
C LEU A 46 6.46 28.32 21.15
N VAL A 47 7.63 27.76 21.49
CA VAL A 47 8.51 28.29 22.55
C VAL A 47 9.02 29.71 22.25
N PRO A 48 9.58 30.02 21.06
CA PRO A 48 9.96 31.38 20.69
C PRO A 48 8.79 32.37 20.71
N PHE A 49 7.61 31.95 20.25
CA PHE A 49 6.41 32.79 20.24
C PHE A 49 5.92 33.12 21.65
N ILE A 50 5.92 32.14 22.57
CA ILE A 50 5.60 32.38 23.99
C ILE A 50 6.62 33.34 24.61
N GLY A 51 7.92 33.09 24.41
CA GLY A 51 8.98 33.94 24.94
C GLY A 51 8.85 35.40 24.48
N ALA A 52 8.65 35.61 23.17
CA ALA A 52 8.44 36.94 22.61
C ALA A 52 7.16 37.61 23.12
N ALA A 53 6.05 36.87 23.27
CA ALA A 53 4.81 37.41 23.82
C ALA A 53 4.93 37.83 25.29
N THR A 54 5.69 37.09 26.10
CA THR A 54 5.91 37.43 27.51
C THR A 54 6.88 38.58 27.74
N ALA A 55 7.71 38.90 26.74
CA ALA A 55 8.70 39.97 26.79
C ALA A 55 8.21 41.29 26.17
N ALA A 56 7.07 41.27 25.46
CA ALA A 56 6.54 42.43 24.76
C ALA A 56 5.45 43.15 25.56
N ASP A 57 5.46 44.48 25.53
CA ASP A 57 4.37 45.32 26.04
C ASP A 57 3.18 45.31 25.07
N GLY A 58 2.47 44.19 25.04
CA GLY A 58 1.31 43.94 24.19
C GLY A 58 1.59 42.99 23.02
N VAL A 59 0.55 42.27 22.60
CA VAL A 59 0.62 41.30 21.49
C VAL A 59 -0.24 41.81 20.34
N ASP A 60 0.38 42.17 19.22
CA ASP A 60 -0.33 42.58 18.00
C ASP A 60 -1.03 41.37 17.34
N ALA A 61 -2.17 41.62 16.69
CA ALA A 61 -2.92 40.62 15.94
C ALA A 61 -2.07 39.95 14.86
N ALA A 62 -1.19 40.70 14.17
CA ALA A 62 -0.27 40.15 13.16
C ALA A 62 0.65 39.05 13.74
N PHE A 63 1.11 39.23 14.98
CA PHE A 63 1.93 38.24 15.68
C PHE A 63 1.16 36.96 15.98
N VAL A 64 -0.11 37.09 16.41
CA VAL A 64 -1.00 35.94 16.66
C VAL A 64 -1.28 35.17 15.36
N PHE A 65 -1.54 35.88 14.25
CA PHE A 65 -1.76 35.23 12.95
C PHE A 65 -0.52 34.47 12.46
N ALA A 66 0.68 35.03 12.66
CA ALA A 66 1.93 34.35 12.32
C ALA A 66 2.12 33.06 13.14
N ALA A 67 1.81 33.09 14.44
CA ALA A 67 1.87 31.91 15.30
C ALA A 67 0.92 30.80 14.81
N ILE A 68 -0.34 31.16 14.51
CA ILE A 68 -1.34 30.23 13.99
C ILE A 68 -0.89 29.63 12.65
N ALA A 69 -0.39 30.45 11.74
CA ALA A 69 0.08 30.00 10.42
C ALA A 69 1.23 28.98 10.54
N MET A 70 2.17 29.19 11.47
CA MET A 70 3.27 28.26 11.67
C MET A 70 2.85 26.94 12.32
N LEU A 71 1.76 26.91 13.09
CA LEU A 71 1.23 25.69 13.70
C LEU A 71 0.51 24.77 12.70
N VAL A 72 0.14 25.25 11.51
CA VAL A 72 -0.53 24.45 10.49
C VAL A 72 0.27 23.20 10.13
N VAL A 73 1.59 23.32 9.97
CA VAL A 73 2.47 22.21 9.59
C VAL A 73 2.58 21.15 10.70
N PRO A 74 2.92 21.48 11.96
CA PRO A 74 2.86 20.55 13.09
C PRO A 74 1.52 19.83 13.23
N ILE A 75 0.41 20.56 13.10
CA ILE A 75 -0.94 20.00 13.20
C ILE A 75 -1.21 19.01 12.07
N ALA A 76 -0.87 19.36 10.82
CA ALA A 76 -1.03 18.48 9.68
C ALA A 76 -0.22 17.18 9.83
N ILE A 77 1.02 17.27 10.33
CA ILE A 77 1.87 16.11 10.61
C ILE A 77 1.24 15.25 11.71
N GLY A 78 0.75 15.86 12.79
CA GLY A 78 0.05 15.16 13.87
C GLY A 78 -1.20 14.42 13.37
N ALA A 79 -2.03 15.08 12.56
CA ALA A 79 -3.20 14.48 11.95
C ALA A 79 -2.86 13.29 11.04
N LEU A 80 -1.77 13.38 10.26
CA LEU A 80 -1.26 12.26 9.46
C LEU A 80 -0.78 11.10 10.34
N GLY A 81 -0.12 11.38 11.47
CA GLY A 81 0.29 10.39 12.46
C GLY A 81 -0.90 9.63 13.05
N VAL A 82 -1.94 10.36 13.50
CA VAL A 82 -3.19 9.75 13.99
C VAL A 82 -3.87 8.92 12.90
N ARG A 83 -3.92 9.43 11.66
CA ARG A 83 -4.52 8.71 10.53
C ARG A 83 -3.77 7.42 10.22
N GLN A 84 -2.44 7.41 10.32
CA GLN A 84 -1.64 6.18 10.17
C GLN A 84 -1.96 5.18 11.28
N LEU A 85 -2.05 5.62 12.55
CA LEU A 85 -2.34 4.73 13.68
C LEU A 85 -3.74 4.09 13.61
N ARG A 86 -4.71 4.76 12.98
CA ARG A 86 -6.06 4.23 12.79
C ARG A 86 -6.16 3.23 11.63
N ARG A 87 -5.12 3.06 10.82
CA ARG A 87 -5.15 2.10 9.71
C ARG A 87 -4.87 0.68 10.19
N GLN A 88 -5.70 -0.24 9.73
CA GLN A 88 -5.49 -1.67 9.86
C GLN A 88 -5.31 -2.22 8.44
N PRO A 89 -4.07 -2.22 7.90
CA PRO A 89 -3.85 -2.78 6.57
C PRO A 89 -4.07 -4.29 6.63
N HIS A 90 -4.92 -4.79 5.74
CA HIS A 90 -5.23 -6.21 5.63
C HIS A 90 -4.90 -6.68 4.22
N LEU A 91 -4.34 -7.88 4.11
CA LEU A 91 -4.11 -8.52 2.82
C LEU A 91 -5.34 -9.40 2.52
N PRO A 92 -5.93 -9.32 1.31
CA PRO A 92 -7.00 -10.23 0.95
C PRO A 92 -6.51 -11.68 1.03
N GLU A 93 -7.42 -12.60 1.32
CA GLU A 93 -7.10 -14.03 1.34
C GLU A 93 -6.75 -14.57 -0.05
N VAL A 94 -7.52 -14.15 -1.05
CA VAL A 94 -7.32 -14.53 -2.44
C VAL A 94 -6.29 -13.59 -3.06
N ALA A 95 -5.31 -14.15 -3.77
CA ALA A 95 -4.30 -13.38 -4.49
C ALA A 95 -4.77 -13.07 -5.92
N VAL A 96 -5.30 -14.09 -6.61
CA VAL A 96 -5.87 -13.97 -7.95
C VAL A 96 -6.90 -15.07 -8.18
N THR A 97 -7.93 -14.78 -8.97
CA THR A 97 -8.87 -15.78 -9.47
C THR A 97 -8.84 -15.80 -10.98
N ILE A 98 -8.53 -16.95 -11.57
CA ILE A 98 -8.48 -17.16 -13.01
C ILE A 98 -9.71 -17.98 -13.37
N THR A 99 -10.67 -17.34 -14.02
CA THR A 99 -11.90 -17.95 -14.54
C THR A 99 -11.74 -18.25 -16.03
N PRO A 100 -12.69 -18.97 -16.67
CA PRO A 100 -12.69 -19.18 -18.11
C PRO A 100 -12.57 -17.89 -18.93
N ALA A 101 -13.23 -16.81 -18.51
CA ALA A 101 -13.29 -15.55 -19.26
C ALA A 101 -12.36 -14.44 -18.72
N ALA A 102 -12.02 -14.46 -17.44
CA ALA A 102 -11.39 -13.33 -16.76
C ALA A 102 -10.37 -13.71 -15.68
N VAL A 103 -9.43 -12.79 -15.45
CA VAL A 103 -8.46 -12.79 -14.35
C VAL A 103 -8.84 -11.68 -13.38
N LEU A 104 -9.24 -12.07 -12.18
CA LEU A 104 -9.72 -11.17 -11.14
C LEU A 104 -8.61 -10.94 -10.11
N PHE A 105 -8.30 -9.67 -9.87
CA PHE A 105 -7.40 -9.22 -8.83
C PHE A 105 -8.20 -8.50 -7.75
N PRO A 106 -8.10 -8.93 -6.48
CA PRO A 106 -8.76 -8.23 -5.39
C PRO A 106 -8.13 -6.86 -5.14
N ALA A 107 -8.85 -6.05 -4.36
CA ALA A 107 -8.36 -4.76 -3.90
C ALA A 107 -7.39 -4.96 -2.73
N ILE A 108 -6.22 -4.31 -2.78
CA ILE A 108 -5.14 -4.46 -1.80
C ILE A 108 -4.91 -3.10 -1.12
N ASP A 109 -4.89 -3.11 0.21
CA ASP A 109 -4.57 -1.92 0.99
C ASP A 109 -3.07 -1.63 0.96
N ARG A 110 -2.70 -0.38 0.65
CA ARG A 110 -1.30 0.05 0.70
C ARG A 110 -0.91 0.48 2.11
N PRO A 111 0.31 0.17 2.56
CA PRO A 111 0.79 0.51 3.90
C PRO A 111 1.12 1.99 4.10
N SER A 112 0.79 2.88 3.16
CA SER A 112 1.10 4.30 3.26
C SER A 112 -0.19 5.12 3.35
N ALA A 113 -0.24 6.04 4.32
CA ALA A 113 -1.30 7.03 4.44
C ALA A 113 -1.47 7.90 3.18
N LEU A 114 -0.38 8.08 2.43
CA LEU A 114 -0.32 8.91 1.24
C LEU A 114 -0.63 8.13 -0.05
N ALA A 115 -0.57 6.80 0.00
CA ALA A 115 -0.83 5.98 -1.18
C ALA A 115 -2.29 5.50 -1.19
N PRO A 116 -3.00 5.67 -2.32
CA PRO A 116 -4.35 5.14 -2.45
C PRO A 116 -4.35 3.60 -2.46
N ARG A 117 -5.46 3.02 -2.03
CA ARG A 117 -5.74 1.58 -2.13
C ARG A 117 -5.58 1.12 -3.58
N ILE A 118 -4.95 -0.03 -3.79
CA ILE A 118 -4.94 -0.69 -5.10
C ILE A 118 -6.35 -1.23 -5.31
N ARG A 119 -7.08 -0.69 -6.28
CA ARG A 119 -8.46 -1.12 -6.57
C ARG A 119 -8.48 -2.57 -7.05
N ALA A 120 -9.63 -3.23 -6.93
CA ALA A 120 -9.85 -4.48 -7.63
C ALA A 120 -9.73 -4.24 -9.15
N ALA A 121 -9.29 -5.27 -9.87
CA ALA A 121 -9.21 -5.22 -11.32
C ALA A 121 -9.68 -6.53 -11.92
N GLU A 122 -10.45 -6.43 -12.98
CA GLU A 122 -10.89 -7.56 -13.79
C GLU A 122 -10.29 -7.41 -15.18
N TRP A 123 -9.50 -8.39 -15.58
CA TRP A 123 -8.82 -8.44 -16.86
C TRP A 123 -9.36 -9.59 -17.69
N THR A 124 -9.49 -9.42 -19.01
CA THR A 124 -9.91 -10.51 -19.90
C THR A 124 -8.80 -11.57 -19.97
N ARG A 125 -9.17 -12.85 -19.91
CA ARG A 125 -8.20 -13.96 -19.96
C ARG A 125 -7.43 -13.98 -21.27
N GLU A 126 -8.12 -13.87 -22.41
CA GLU A 126 -7.55 -13.98 -23.77
C GLU A 126 -6.48 -12.93 -24.12
N GLY A 127 -6.32 -11.89 -23.29
CA GLY A 127 -5.29 -10.85 -23.48
C GLY A 127 -4.33 -10.71 -22.30
N THR A 128 -4.38 -11.63 -21.33
CA THR A 128 -3.56 -11.58 -20.12
C THR A 128 -2.52 -12.70 -20.15
N SER A 129 -1.25 -12.33 -20.04
CA SER A 129 -0.15 -13.27 -19.85
C SER A 129 0.39 -13.19 -18.42
N ALA A 130 0.95 -14.29 -17.92
CA ALA A 130 1.72 -14.31 -16.68
C ALA A 130 3.11 -14.87 -16.93
N GLU A 131 4.09 -14.32 -16.22
CA GLU A 131 5.49 -14.74 -16.25
C GLU A 131 6.03 -14.81 -14.82
N ILE A 132 6.83 -15.84 -14.53
CA ILE A 132 7.57 -15.93 -13.27
C ILE A 132 8.87 -15.16 -13.44
N ILE A 133 8.97 -14.04 -12.74
CA ILE A 133 10.20 -13.27 -12.64
C ILE A 133 11.00 -13.83 -11.46
N PRO A 134 12.19 -14.41 -11.70
CA PRO A 134 13.02 -14.96 -10.63
C PRO A 134 13.51 -13.87 -9.70
N ALA A 135 13.90 -14.27 -8.49
CA ALA A 135 14.49 -13.34 -7.54
C ALA A 135 15.79 -12.75 -8.11
N SER A 136 15.99 -11.45 -7.93
CA SER A 136 17.18 -10.74 -8.40
C SER A 136 17.52 -9.60 -7.44
N GLY A 137 18.70 -9.70 -6.82
CA GLY A 137 19.14 -8.76 -5.79
C GLY A 137 18.13 -8.66 -4.64
N LEU A 138 17.62 -7.45 -4.38
CA LEU A 138 16.60 -7.19 -3.36
C LEU A 138 15.16 -7.55 -3.81
N GLN A 139 14.97 -7.96 -5.06
CA GLN A 139 13.64 -8.33 -5.57
C GLN A 139 13.40 -9.82 -5.33
N LEU A 140 12.37 -10.12 -4.55
CA LEU A 140 11.88 -11.50 -4.39
C LEU A 140 11.24 -11.99 -5.69
N ALA A 141 11.21 -13.32 -5.84
CA ALA A 141 10.53 -13.97 -6.96
C ALA A 141 9.05 -13.56 -6.98
N ARG A 142 8.52 -13.28 -8.18
CA ARG A 142 7.15 -12.80 -8.36
C ARG A 142 6.54 -13.31 -9.64
N VAL A 143 5.22 -13.43 -9.63
CA VAL A 143 4.42 -13.63 -10.83
C VAL A 143 4.00 -12.25 -11.35
N GLU A 144 4.42 -11.91 -12.57
CA GLU A 144 4.04 -10.68 -13.25
C GLU A 144 2.96 -10.97 -14.29
N PHE A 145 1.78 -10.39 -14.09
CA PHE A 145 0.66 -10.42 -15.02
C PHE A 145 0.74 -9.19 -15.91
N THR A 146 0.63 -9.38 -17.22
CA THR A 146 0.62 -8.29 -18.18
C THR A 146 -0.55 -8.40 -19.14
N ARG A 147 -1.17 -7.25 -19.42
CA ARG A 147 -2.27 -7.13 -20.39
C ARG A 147 -2.06 -5.90 -21.24
N GLN A 148 -2.32 -5.99 -22.54
CA GLN A 148 -2.46 -4.80 -23.38
C GLN A 148 -3.93 -4.35 -23.38
N ASP A 149 -4.16 -3.08 -23.09
CA ASP A 149 -5.48 -2.48 -23.01
C ASP A 149 -5.45 -1.14 -23.75
N GLY A 150 -6.10 -1.07 -24.92
CA GLY A 150 -6.15 0.13 -25.77
C GLY A 150 -4.76 0.72 -26.10
N GLY A 151 -3.77 -0.14 -26.41
CA GLY A 151 -2.39 0.27 -26.69
C GLY A 151 -1.53 0.58 -25.46
N LYS A 152 -2.07 0.50 -24.24
CA LYS A 152 -1.31 0.68 -22.99
C LYS A 152 -1.07 -0.67 -22.32
N ARG A 153 0.19 -0.98 -21.99
CA ARG A 153 0.55 -2.17 -21.22
C ARG A 153 0.22 -1.96 -19.74
N ARG A 154 -0.71 -2.76 -19.21
CA ARG A 154 -1.02 -2.87 -17.78
C ARG A 154 -0.20 -4.00 -17.17
N ARG A 155 0.21 -3.81 -15.91
CA ARG A 155 1.00 -4.80 -15.15
C ARG A 155 0.48 -4.93 -13.72
N ARG A 156 0.48 -6.16 -13.22
CA ARG A 156 0.16 -6.55 -11.84
C ARG A 156 1.21 -7.56 -11.41
N SER A 157 1.67 -7.47 -10.16
CA SER A 157 2.64 -8.41 -9.63
C SER A 157 2.18 -9.00 -8.31
N ILE A 158 2.50 -10.27 -8.09
CA ILE A 158 2.22 -11.01 -6.86
C ILE A 158 3.51 -11.73 -6.45
N ALA A 159 3.92 -11.61 -5.19
CA ALA A 159 5.11 -12.30 -4.69
C ALA A 159 4.87 -13.82 -4.71
N ALA A 160 5.74 -14.57 -5.38
CA ALA A 160 5.57 -16.01 -5.59
C ALA A 160 5.71 -16.79 -4.27
N GLY A 161 6.61 -16.35 -3.38
CA GLY A 161 6.86 -17.02 -2.10
C GLY A 161 5.76 -16.87 -1.04
N ASN A 162 4.68 -16.13 -1.34
CA ASN A 162 3.57 -15.94 -0.41
C ASN A 162 2.29 -16.66 -0.86
N LEU A 163 2.38 -17.50 -1.90
CA LEU A 163 1.23 -18.20 -2.46
C LEU A 163 1.08 -19.58 -1.80
N ASP A 164 -0.16 -20.05 -1.70
CA ASP A 164 -0.48 -21.40 -1.22
C ASP A 164 -0.19 -22.50 -2.25
N VAL A 165 -0.02 -22.11 -3.51
CA VAL A 165 0.30 -22.99 -4.65
C VAL A 165 1.57 -22.53 -5.36
N ASP A 166 2.20 -23.44 -6.10
CA ASP A 166 3.34 -23.12 -6.95
C ASP A 166 2.93 -22.10 -8.03
N ALA A 167 3.78 -21.09 -8.24
CA ALA A 167 3.58 -20.04 -9.23
C ALA A 167 3.42 -20.58 -10.68
N THR A 168 3.96 -21.77 -10.97
CA THR A 168 3.79 -22.46 -12.26
C THR A 168 2.33 -22.76 -12.57
N VAL A 169 1.52 -23.12 -11.56
CA VAL A 169 0.08 -23.40 -11.71
C VAL A 169 -0.65 -22.19 -12.31
N ILE A 170 -0.25 -20.97 -11.94
CA ILE A 170 -0.84 -19.73 -12.46
C ILE A 170 -0.46 -19.52 -13.93
N VAL A 171 0.82 -19.71 -14.26
CA VAL A 171 1.31 -19.54 -15.63
C VAL A 171 0.64 -20.56 -16.55
N ASP A 172 0.53 -21.81 -16.12
CA ASP A 172 -0.09 -22.90 -16.89
C ASP A 172 -1.59 -22.67 -17.05
N ALA A 173 -2.27 -22.19 -16.01
CA ALA A 173 -3.67 -21.79 -16.09
C ALA A 173 -3.91 -20.70 -17.15
N LEU A 174 -2.96 -19.79 -17.37
CA LEU A 174 -3.09 -18.73 -18.39
C LEU A 174 -2.59 -19.14 -19.78
N ARG A 175 -1.70 -20.12 -19.89
CA ARG A 175 -1.23 -20.66 -21.17
C ARG A 175 -2.26 -21.57 -21.86
N GLY A 176 -3.21 -22.13 -21.10
CA GLY A 176 -4.17 -23.11 -21.61
C GLY A 176 -3.51 -24.49 -21.84
N PRO A 177 -4.30 -25.58 -22.03
CA PRO A 177 -3.73 -26.86 -22.41
C PRO A 177 -3.04 -26.67 -23.76
N HIS A 178 -1.75 -26.98 -23.81
CA HIS A 178 -0.88 -26.75 -24.96
C HIS A 178 -1.50 -27.25 -26.27
N ASN A 179 -1.28 -26.48 -27.36
CA ASN A 179 -1.23 -27.02 -28.71
C ASN A 179 -0.36 -28.29 -28.76
#